data_AF-A0A0C3BXE8-F1
#
_entry.id   AF-A0A0C3BXE8-F1
#
_cell.length_a   1.000
_cell.length_b   1.000
_cell.length_c   1.000
_cell.angle_alpha   90.00
_cell.angle_beta   90.00
_cell.angle_gamma   90.00
#
_symmetry.space_group_name_H-M   'P 1'
#
loop_
_entity.id
_entity.type
_entity.pdbx_description
1 polymer ?
#
loop_
_entity_poly.entity_id
_entity_poly.type
_entity_poly.pdbx_seq_one_letter_code
_entity_poly.pdbx_strand_id
1 'polypeptide(L)'
;MLEKLKVYKEFENEGLRSAKTWQLLGLSASSLTEIYISHIDVVVKPPESFNLGVVHNLRVFEYSRHSGYQHRFDSSTDQTPSILFHLFNVTEPMEYLNTINVHFNLQERSVNELFLQRTITDSSWASLDGVLTGPYFPCLRNFEFLVTLEAEVDYRPDFDKRVFLRASKHCFKSSFRRIIAQENLVFLLVVKVSRIVASESSDDYSVYSDGGDCVYSSELDD
;
A
#
# COMPACT_ATOMS: atom_id res chain seq x y z
N MET A 1 -10.61 -15.70 -29.43
CA MET A 1 -11.17 -14.40 -29.02
C MET A 1 -11.05 -14.38 -27.50
N LEU A 2 -10.04 -13.71 -26.95
CA LEU A 2 -10.01 -13.47 -25.50
C LEU A 2 -11.14 -12.49 -25.21
N GLU A 3 -12.09 -12.86 -24.35
CA GLU A 3 -13.10 -11.94 -23.84
C GLU A 3 -12.39 -10.67 -23.34
N LYS A 4 -12.96 -9.49 -23.64
CA LYS A 4 -12.38 -8.20 -23.24
C LYS A 4 -12.37 -8.11 -21.71
N LEU A 5 -11.25 -8.47 -21.10
CA LEU A 5 -11.06 -8.38 -19.67
C LEU A 5 -11.07 -6.91 -19.27
N LYS A 6 -12.10 -6.49 -18.53
CA LYS A 6 -12.24 -5.12 -18.02
C LYS A 6 -11.61 -4.94 -16.65
N VAL A 7 -11.67 -5.98 -15.82
CA VAL A 7 -11.18 -5.96 -14.44
C VAL A 7 -10.20 -7.10 -14.26
N TYR A 8 -9.00 -6.79 -13.81
CA TYR A 8 -8.02 -7.79 -13.41
C TYR A 8 -7.91 -7.83 -11.89
N LYS A 9 -8.00 -9.03 -11.30
CA LYS A 9 -7.80 -9.25 -9.86
C LYS A 9 -6.83 -10.39 -9.65
N GLU A 10 -5.72 -10.11 -8.98
CA GLU A 10 -4.81 -11.12 -8.46
C GLU A 10 -4.88 -11.12 -6.93
N PHE A 11 -5.17 -12.29 -6.36
CA PHE A 11 -5.22 -12.52 -4.92
C PHE A 11 -4.22 -13.60 -4.54
N GLU A 12 -3.41 -13.33 -3.50
CA GLU A 12 -2.76 -14.34 -2.66
C GLU A 12 -1.89 -15.38 -3.41
N ASN A 13 -0.91 -14.93 -4.21
CA ASN A 13 -0.04 -15.84 -4.96
C ASN A 13 1.36 -16.01 -4.36
N GLU A 14 1.75 -17.27 -4.15
CA GLU A 14 3.14 -17.71 -4.11
C GLU A 14 3.80 -17.39 -5.48
N GLY A 15 4.99 -16.75 -5.49
CA GLY A 15 5.57 -15.97 -6.60
C GLY A 15 5.71 -16.58 -8.03
N LEU A 16 5.27 -17.82 -8.28
CA LEU A 16 5.23 -18.45 -9.60
C LEU A 16 4.11 -17.93 -10.53
N ARG A 17 3.06 -17.31 -10.00
CA ARG A 17 1.97 -16.72 -10.81
C ARG A 17 2.18 -15.26 -11.18
N SER A 18 3.04 -14.54 -10.46
CA SER A 18 3.27 -13.11 -10.63
C SER A 18 3.92 -12.77 -11.99
N ALA A 19 4.73 -13.65 -12.57
CA ALA A 19 5.26 -13.45 -13.93
C ALA A 19 4.13 -13.51 -14.99
N LYS A 20 3.10 -14.33 -14.77
CA LYS A 20 1.93 -14.40 -15.64
C LYS A 20 1.03 -13.17 -15.47
N THR A 21 1.00 -12.56 -14.29
CA THR A 21 0.26 -11.31 -14.04
C THR A 21 0.63 -10.22 -15.02
N TRP A 22 1.91 -9.87 -15.09
CA TRP A 22 2.37 -8.79 -15.97
C TRP A 22 2.12 -9.10 -17.44
N GLN A 23 2.26 -10.37 -17.83
CA GLN A 23 1.93 -10.82 -19.19
C GLN A 23 0.43 -10.68 -19.49
N LEU A 24 -0.45 -11.09 -18.57
CA LEU A 24 -1.91 -10.99 -18.75
C LEU A 24 -2.38 -9.54 -18.80
N LEU A 25 -1.80 -8.68 -17.94
CA LEU A 25 -2.04 -7.24 -17.96
C LEU A 25 -1.63 -6.64 -19.31
N GLY A 26 -0.45 -7.00 -19.82
CA GLY A 26 0.01 -6.55 -21.14
C GLY A 26 -0.90 -7.02 -22.29
N LEU A 27 -1.32 -8.28 -22.29
CA LEU A 27 -2.21 -8.84 -23.32
C LEU A 27 -3.62 -8.24 -23.29
N SER A 28 -4.08 -7.81 -22.11
CA SER A 28 -5.43 -7.27 -21.89
C SER A 28 -5.46 -5.75 -21.80
N ALA A 29 -4.32 -5.08 -22.01
CA ALA A 29 -4.13 -3.65 -21.71
C ALA A 29 -5.14 -2.72 -22.40
N SER A 30 -5.61 -3.10 -23.60
CA SER A 30 -6.57 -2.29 -24.36
C SER A 30 -8.00 -2.30 -23.80
N SER A 31 -8.38 -3.29 -23.00
CA SER A 31 -9.74 -3.39 -22.44
C SER A 31 -9.82 -3.15 -20.94
N LEU A 32 -8.69 -3.19 -20.23
CA LEU A 32 -8.64 -3.04 -18.79
C LEU A 32 -8.97 -1.62 -18.35
N THR A 33 -9.88 -1.52 -17.39
CA THR A 33 -10.25 -0.28 -16.71
C THR A 33 -9.90 -0.33 -15.23
N GLU A 34 -9.70 -1.51 -14.66
CA GLU A 34 -9.41 -1.68 -13.23
C GLU A 34 -8.38 -2.79 -13.02
N ILE A 35 -7.40 -2.52 -12.17
CA ILE A 35 -6.34 -3.47 -11.79
C ILE A 35 -6.28 -3.54 -10.28
N TYR A 36 -6.43 -4.75 -9.74
CA TYR A 36 -6.26 -5.06 -8.32
C TYR A 36 -5.16 -6.12 -8.19
N ILE A 37 -4.08 -5.78 -7.50
CA ILE A 37 -2.94 -6.67 -7.28
C ILE A 37 -2.75 -6.86 -5.77
N SER A 38 -2.71 -8.11 -5.31
CA SER A 38 -2.47 -8.45 -3.91
C SER A 38 -1.33 -9.45 -3.75
N HIS A 39 -0.40 -9.17 -2.82
CA HIS A 39 0.78 -9.99 -2.53
C HIS A 39 0.88 -10.36 -1.05
N ILE A 40 0.95 -11.66 -0.74
CA ILE A 40 1.26 -12.18 0.61
C ILE A 40 2.76 -12.46 0.78
N ASP A 41 3.43 -12.88 -0.29
CA ASP A 41 4.83 -13.33 -0.27
C ASP A 41 5.83 -12.31 -0.85
N VAL A 42 7.03 -12.80 -1.17
CA VAL A 42 8.05 -12.06 -1.94
C VAL A 42 7.38 -11.41 -3.15
N VAL A 43 7.41 -10.09 -3.17
CA VAL A 43 6.86 -9.29 -4.25
C VAL A 43 7.73 -9.48 -5.49
N VAL A 44 7.13 -9.88 -6.61
CA VAL A 44 7.82 -10.00 -7.89
C VAL A 44 7.73 -8.69 -8.63
N LYS A 45 8.89 -8.10 -8.95
CA LYS A 45 8.95 -6.86 -9.73
C LYS A 45 8.30 -7.05 -11.11
N PRO A 46 7.58 -6.04 -11.62
CA PRO A 46 7.18 -6.01 -13.02
C PRO A 46 8.42 -6.05 -13.94
N PRO A 47 8.30 -6.58 -15.17
CA PRO A 47 9.32 -6.42 -16.19
C PRO A 47 9.68 -4.94 -16.37
N GLU A 48 10.95 -4.64 -16.64
CA GLU A 48 11.40 -3.25 -16.83
C GLU A 48 10.65 -2.53 -17.97
N SER A 49 10.16 -3.28 -18.96
CA SER A 49 9.37 -2.77 -20.07
C SER A 49 7.89 -2.53 -19.75
N PHE A 50 7.40 -2.93 -18.57
CA PHE A 50 6.01 -2.79 -18.18
C PHE A 50 5.83 -1.67 -17.15
N ASN A 51 5.00 -0.68 -17.49
CA ASN A 51 4.44 0.29 -16.56
C ASN A 51 2.93 0.46 -16.85
N LEU A 52 2.21 1.22 -16.03
CA LEU A 52 0.76 1.37 -16.19
C LEU A 52 0.36 2.20 -17.43
N GLY A 53 1.31 2.90 -18.06
CA GLY A 53 1.07 3.67 -19.28
C GLY A 53 0.64 2.80 -20.46
N VAL A 54 0.95 1.50 -20.45
CA VAL A 54 0.46 0.56 -21.47
C VAL A 54 -1.05 0.32 -21.38
N VAL A 55 -1.66 0.56 -20.21
CA VAL A 55 -3.09 0.36 -19.92
C VAL A 55 -3.83 1.69 -19.98
N HIS A 56 -3.95 2.25 -21.19
CA HIS A 56 -4.47 3.60 -21.42
C HIS A 56 -5.89 3.84 -20.88
N ASN A 57 -6.74 2.82 -20.75
CA ASN A 57 -8.12 2.95 -20.25
C ASN A 57 -8.25 2.79 -18.73
N LEU A 58 -7.14 2.67 -18.00
CA LEU A 58 -7.14 2.41 -16.56
C LEU A 58 -7.80 3.56 -15.80
N ARG A 59 -8.75 3.23 -14.93
CA ARG A 59 -9.50 4.16 -14.07
C ARG A 59 -9.16 3.98 -12.60
N VAL A 60 -8.96 2.73 -12.18
CA VAL A 60 -8.70 2.35 -10.80
C VAL A 60 -7.49 1.43 -10.75
N PHE A 61 -6.54 1.76 -9.88
CA PHE A 61 -5.45 0.88 -9.52
C PHE A 61 -5.44 0.64 -8.02
N GLU A 62 -5.39 -0.63 -7.62
CA GLU A 62 -5.23 -1.02 -6.24
C GLU A 62 -4.06 -1.99 -6.09
N TYR A 63 -3.21 -1.72 -5.11
CA TYR A 63 -2.11 -2.57 -4.73
C TYR A 63 -2.19 -2.87 -3.24
N SER A 64 -2.22 -4.16 -2.90
CA SER A 64 -2.27 -4.63 -1.53
C SER A 64 -1.07 -5.51 -1.19
N ARG A 65 -0.35 -5.16 -0.12
CA ARG A 65 0.70 -5.95 0.50
C ARG A 65 0.15 -6.57 1.78
N HIS A 66 0.16 -7.88 1.86
CA HIS A 66 -0.28 -8.65 3.01
C HIS A 66 0.91 -9.37 3.64
N SER A 67 0.86 -9.60 4.95
CA SER A 67 1.74 -10.56 5.59
C SER A 67 0.96 -11.39 6.60
N GLY A 68 1.49 -12.57 6.88
CA GLY A 68 0.90 -13.53 7.81
C GLY A 68 1.96 -14.10 8.74
N TYR A 69 1.55 -14.79 9.81
CA TYR A 69 2.49 -15.39 10.76
C TYR A 69 3.49 -16.38 10.13
N GLN A 70 3.12 -17.02 9.02
CA GLN A 70 3.98 -17.93 8.25
C GLN A 70 4.90 -17.18 7.26
N HIS A 71 4.47 -16.00 6.80
CA HIS A 71 5.10 -15.21 5.74
C HIS A 71 5.28 -13.77 6.26
N ARG A 72 6.29 -13.60 7.11
CA ARG A 72 6.55 -12.33 7.81
C ARG A 72 6.96 -11.23 6.85
N PHE A 73 6.51 -10.02 7.14
CA PHE A 73 6.93 -8.80 6.48
C PHE A 73 8.31 -8.40 6.96
N ASP A 74 9.23 -8.31 6.01
CA ASP A 74 10.56 -7.76 6.24
C ASP A 74 10.64 -6.36 5.62
N SER A 75 10.59 -5.33 6.47
CA SER A 75 10.69 -3.93 6.04
C SER A 75 12.03 -3.58 5.40
N SER A 76 13.07 -4.39 5.60
CA SER A 76 14.39 -4.16 5.02
C SER A 76 14.53 -4.60 3.58
N THR A 77 13.67 -5.52 3.13
CA THR A 77 13.69 -6.10 1.78
C THR A 77 12.41 -5.82 1.01
N ASP A 78 11.40 -5.17 1.62
CA ASP A 78 10.15 -4.80 0.96
C ASP A 78 10.41 -3.86 -0.22
N GLN A 79 10.01 -4.32 -1.41
CA GLN A 79 10.23 -3.61 -2.67
C GLN A 79 9.01 -2.82 -3.12
N THR A 80 7.92 -2.84 -2.34
CA THR A 80 6.66 -2.16 -2.66
C THR A 80 6.85 -0.70 -3.08
N PRO A 81 7.63 0.14 -2.38
CA PRO A 81 7.84 1.54 -2.79
C PRO A 81 8.45 1.64 -4.20
N SER A 82 9.48 0.84 -4.47
CA SER A 82 10.18 0.83 -5.75
C SER A 82 9.32 0.29 -6.90
N ILE A 83 8.46 -0.70 -6.62
CA ILE A 83 7.56 -1.30 -7.61
C ILE A 83 6.47 -0.31 -7.98
N LEU A 84 5.84 0.34 -7.01
CA LEU A 84 4.83 1.36 -7.27
C LEU A 84 5.42 2.52 -8.05
N PHE A 85 6.60 3.02 -7.66
CA PHE A 85 7.29 4.04 -8.43
C PHE A 85 7.52 3.62 -9.89
N HIS A 86 8.03 2.40 -10.12
CA HIS A 86 8.22 1.87 -11.48
C HIS A 86 6.92 1.80 -12.28
N LEU A 87 5.84 1.28 -11.68
CA LEU A 87 4.53 1.17 -12.33
C LEU A 87 3.95 2.53 -12.75
N PHE A 88 4.14 3.55 -11.93
CA PHE A 88 3.63 4.90 -12.20
C PHE A 88 4.60 5.79 -12.97
N ASN A 89 5.83 5.36 -13.22
CA ASN A 89 6.80 6.08 -14.04
C ASN A 89 6.45 5.95 -15.54
N VAL A 90 5.38 6.61 -15.94
CA VAL A 90 4.82 6.63 -17.28
C VAL A 90 5.35 7.82 -18.09
N THR A 91 5.38 7.68 -19.41
CA THR A 91 5.84 8.74 -20.33
C THR A 91 4.71 9.47 -21.04
N GLU A 92 3.49 8.92 -20.97
CA GLU A 92 2.29 9.49 -21.60
C GLU A 92 1.22 9.73 -20.51
N PRO A 93 0.38 10.77 -20.63
CA PRO A 93 -0.67 11.04 -19.66
C PRO A 93 -1.70 9.91 -19.54
N MET A 94 -2.01 9.51 -18.31
CA MET A 94 -3.07 8.57 -17.98
C MET A 94 -4.40 9.30 -17.81
N GLU A 95 -5.09 9.58 -18.92
CA GLU A 95 -6.29 10.44 -18.96
C GLU A 95 -7.50 9.92 -18.16
N TYR A 96 -7.54 8.63 -17.82
CA TYR A 96 -8.70 8.03 -17.16
C TYR A 96 -8.46 7.65 -15.71
N LEU A 97 -7.20 7.58 -15.26
CA LEU A 97 -6.85 7.10 -13.94
C LEU A 97 -7.25 8.14 -12.90
N ASN A 98 -8.23 7.79 -12.08
CA ASN A 98 -8.81 8.70 -11.10
C ASN A 98 -8.65 8.25 -9.65
N THR A 99 -8.35 6.97 -9.42
CA THR A 99 -8.26 6.37 -8.09
C THR A 99 -7.05 5.46 -7.99
N ILE A 100 -6.22 5.70 -6.98
CA ILE A 100 -5.08 4.84 -6.62
C ILE A 100 -5.23 4.47 -5.15
N ASN A 101 -5.22 3.17 -4.86
CA ASN A 101 -5.30 2.62 -3.51
C ASN A 101 -4.06 1.79 -3.21
N VAL A 102 -3.42 2.04 -2.08
CA VAL A 102 -2.25 1.28 -1.60
C VAL A 102 -2.53 0.80 -0.19
N HIS A 103 -2.61 -0.51 -0.01
CA HIS A 103 -2.94 -1.12 1.28
C HIS A 103 -1.80 -2.00 1.78
N PHE A 104 -1.47 -1.87 3.06
CA PHE A 104 -0.62 -2.78 3.81
C PHE A 104 -1.46 -3.43 4.90
N ASN A 105 -1.65 -4.74 4.84
CA ASN A 105 -2.42 -5.53 5.80
C ASN A 105 -1.48 -6.56 6.43
N LEU A 106 -0.85 -6.18 7.54
CA LEU A 106 0.28 -6.90 8.10
C LEU A 106 -0.12 -7.63 9.38
N GLN A 107 0.22 -8.91 9.48
CA GLN A 107 0.06 -9.72 10.71
C GLN A 107 1.42 -10.21 11.17
N GLU A 108 1.90 -9.71 12.31
CA GLU A 108 3.31 -9.83 12.68
C GLU A 108 3.54 -10.18 14.15
N ARG A 109 4.66 -10.85 14.41
CA ARG A 109 5.17 -11.14 15.76
C ARG A 109 6.37 -10.28 16.08
N SER A 110 6.55 -9.99 17.37
CA SER A 110 7.73 -9.32 17.92
C SER A 110 7.98 -7.95 17.25
N VAL A 111 6.91 -7.19 17.02
CA VAL A 111 7.02 -5.83 16.46
C VAL A 111 7.46 -4.83 17.52
N ASN A 112 8.24 -3.84 17.08
CA ASN A 112 8.60 -2.66 17.85
C ASN A 112 8.21 -1.38 17.09
N GLU A 113 8.47 -0.21 17.65
CA GLU A 113 8.11 1.09 17.05
C GLU A 113 8.84 1.37 15.73
N LEU A 114 9.96 0.69 15.49
CA LEU A 114 10.78 0.84 14.28
C LEU A 114 10.43 -0.17 13.20
N PHE A 115 9.44 -1.04 13.41
CA PHE A 115 9.08 -2.15 12.53
C PHE A 115 8.93 -1.73 11.05
N LEU A 116 8.28 -0.60 10.78
CA LEU A 116 8.09 -0.06 9.43
C LEU A 116 9.15 0.97 9.01
N GLN A 117 10.12 1.31 9.86
CA GLN A 117 10.98 2.48 9.67
C GLN A 117 11.64 2.47 8.28
N ARG A 118 12.24 1.35 7.86
CA ARG A 118 12.93 1.24 6.57
C ARG A 118 11.99 1.45 5.38
N THR A 119 10.87 0.74 5.36
CA THR A 119 9.84 0.89 4.31
C THR A 119 9.34 2.32 4.22
N ILE A 120 9.09 3.00 5.34
CA ILE A 120 8.53 4.36 5.33
C ILE A 120 9.58 5.42 4.94
N THR A 121 10.85 5.18 5.27
CA THR A 121 11.95 6.08 4.89
C THR A 121 12.48 5.88 3.48
N ASP A 122 11.94 4.92 2.72
CA ASP A 122 12.34 4.70 1.32
C ASP A 122 12.05 5.95 0.48
N SER A 123 13.08 6.45 -0.22
CA SER A 123 12.99 7.66 -1.02
C SER A 123 12.04 7.51 -2.21
N SER A 124 11.73 6.29 -2.64
CA SER A 124 10.78 5.99 -3.72
C SER A 124 9.37 6.49 -3.40
N TRP A 125 9.00 6.63 -2.11
CA TRP A 125 7.72 7.26 -1.76
C TRP A 125 7.69 8.75 -2.11
N ALA A 126 8.77 9.47 -1.82
CA ALA A 126 8.89 10.88 -2.20
C ALA A 126 8.99 11.05 -3.73
N SER A 127 9.63 10.11 -4.42
CA SER A 127 9.63 10.06 -5.89
C SER A 127 8.22 9.83 -6.44
N LEU A 128 7.46 8.92 -5.84
CA LEU A 128 6.07 8.63 -6.21
C LEU A 128 5.17 9.85 -5.98
N ASP A 129 5.31 10.56 -4.86
CA ASP A 129 4.64 11.85 -4.60
C ASP A 129 4.88 12.86 -5.74
N GLY A 130 6.12 12.95 -6.21
CA GLY A 130 6.49 13.81 -7.34
C GLY A 130 5.89 13.38 -8.68
N VAL A 131 5.82 12.08 -8.94
CA VAL A 131 5.25 11.52 -10.18
C VAL A 131 3.73 11.71 -10.22
N LEU A 132 3.02 11.38 -9.14
CA LEU A 132 1.56 11.45 -9.06
C LEU A 132 1.02 12.89 -9.06
N THR A 133 1.84 13.87 -8.66
CA THR A 133 1.51 15.30 -8.75
C THR A 133 1.96 15.96 -10.06
N GLY A 134 2.58 15.19 -10.96
CA GLY A 134 3.02 15.65 -12.26
C GLY A 134 1.90 15.73 -13.30
N PRO A 135 2.23 16.15 -14.54
CA PRO A 135 1.26 16.32 -15.62
C PRO A 135 0.69 15.00 -16.17
N TYR A 136 1.29 13.86 -15.82
CA TYR A 136 0.91 12.55 -16.35
C TYR A 136 -0.36 11.97 -15.71
N PHE A 137 -0.88 12.58 -14.64
CA PHE A 137 -2.07 12.11 -13.92
C PHE A 137 -3.16 13.18 -13.83
N PRO A 138 -3.63 13.74 -14.97
CA PRO A 138 -4.51 14.91 -14.98
C PRO A 138 -5.91 14.67 -14.36
N CYS A 139 -6.33 13.40 -14.26
CA CYS A 139 -7.63 13.02 -13.73
C CYS A 139 -7.57 12.33 -12.36
N LEU A 140 -6.39 12.25 -11.74
CA LEU A 140 -6.24 11.66 -10.41
C LEU A 140 -6.97 12.50 -9.37
N ARG A 141 -7.98 11.91 -8.71
CA ARG A 141 -8.81 12.57 -7.69
C ARG A 141 -8.67 11.93 -6.32
N ASN A 142 -8.35 10.65 -6.26
CA ASN A 142 -8.27 9.91 -5.00
C ASN A 142 -6.94 9.17 -4.92
N PHE A 143 -6.21 9.38 -3.82
CA PHE A 143 -5.08 8.56 -3.43
C PHE A 143 -5.26 8.10 -1.99
N GLU A 144 -5.47 6.81 -1.81
CA GLU A 144 -5.59 6.18 -0.50
C GLU A 144 -4.33 5.39 -0.15
N PHE A 145 -3.85 5.61 1.07
CA PHE A 145 -2.76 4.87 1.68
C PHE A 145 -3.19 4.33 3.04
N LEU A 146 -3.46 3.02 3.10
CA LEU A 146 -3.92 2.33 4.30
C LEU A 146 -2.84 1.37 4.82
N VAL A 147 -2.55 1.46 6.10
CA VAL A 147 -1.70 0.51 6.82
C VAL A 147 -2.48 -0.02 8.03
N THR A 148 -2.71 -1.33 8.01
CA THR A 148 -3.35 -2.09 9.08
C THR A 148 -2.34 -3.09 9.62
N LEU A 149 -2.06 -3.02 10.91
CA LEU A 149 -1.15 -3.93 11.61
C LEU A 149 -1.91 -4.71 12.70
N GLU A 150 -1.87 -6.03 12.62
CA GLU A 150 -2.18 -6.95 13.72
C GLU A 150 -0.85 -7.42 14.31
N ALA A 151 -0.61 -7.06 15.57
CA ALA A 151 0.64 -7.28 16.26
C ALA A 151 0.48 -8.33 17.37
N GLU A 152 1.38 -9.29 17.42
CA GLU A 152 1.62 -10.15 18.57
C GLU A 152 2.95 -9.71 19.18
N VAL A 153 2.92 -9.15 20.38
CA VAL A 153 4.09 -8.61 21.08
C VAL A 153 4.46 -9.57 22.20
N ASP A 154 5.73 -9.90 22.33
CA ASP A 154 6.15 -10.85 23.37
C ASP A 154 6.00 -10.24 24.78
N TYR A 155 6.24 -8.94 24.91
CA TYR A 155 5.98 -8.19 26.13
C TYR A 155 5.39 -6.82 25.79
N ARG A 156 4.23 -6.48 26.35
CA ARG A 156 3.50 -5.24 26.01
C ARG A 156 4.32 -3.95 26.18
N PRO A 157 5.14 -3.79 27.23
CA PRO A 157 6.02 -2.62 27.38
C PRO A 157 7.05 -2.43 26.27
N ASP A 158 7.34 -3.44 25.45
CA ASP A 158 8.30 -3.36 24.36
C ASP A 158 7.71 -2.73 23.08
N PHE A 159 6.43 -2.36 23.10
CA PHE A 159 5.75 -1.70 22.00
C PHE A 159 4.82 -0.59 22.46
N ASP A 160 5.25 0.66 22.27
CA ASP A 160 4.39 1.83 22.39
C ASP A 160 3.63 2.08 21.08
N LYS A 161 2.37 1.62 21.06
CA LYS A 161 1.41 1.85 19.96
C LYS A 161 1.29 3.33 19.58
N ARG A 162 1.34 4.26 20.54
CA ARG A 162 1.18 5.70 20.25
C ARG A 162 2.41 6.25 19.56
N VAL A 163 3.60 5.85 19.99
CA VAL A 163 4.87 6.24 19.35
C VAL A 163 4.92 5.68 17.93
N PHE A 164 4.64 4.40 17.74
CA PHE A 164 4.56 3.77 16.42
C PHE A 164 3.60 4.52 15.49
N LEU A 165 2.34 4.69 15.91
CA LEU A 165 1.32 5.36 15.10
C LEU A 165 1.71 6.81 14.74
N ARG A 166 2.28 7.55 15.69
CA ARG A 166 2.73 8.93 15.46
C ARG A 166 3.88 8.98 14.47
N ALA A 167 4.90 8.13 14.66
CA ALA A 167 6.08 8.08 13.81
C ALA A 167 5.71 7.68 12.38
N SER A 168 4.95 6.59 12.21
CA SER A 168 4.53 6.11 10.88
C SER A 168 3.71 7.17 10.14
N LYS A 169 2.71 7.77 10.80
CA LYS A 169 1.89 8.82 10.18
C LYS A 169 2.73 10.04 9.79
N HIS A 170 3.61 10.50 10.67
CA HIS A 170 4.47 11.65 10.39
C HIS A 170 5.38 11.39 9.18
N CYS A 171 5.98 10.22 9.10
CA CYS A 171 6.88 9.87 8.00
C CYS A 171 6.12 9.73 6.66
N PHE A 172 4.99 9.02 6.61
CA PHE A 172 4.19 8.95 5.37
C PHE A 172 3.68 10.32 4.92
N LYS A 173 3.18 11.16 5.84
CA LYS A 173 2.80 12.55 5.49
C LYS A 173 3.98 13.34 4.95
N SER A 174 5.19 13.10 5.48
CA SER A 174 6.39 13.76 4.99
C SER A 174 6.81 13.28 3.61
N SER A 175 6.52 12.02 3.25
CA SER A 175 6.79 11.47 1.92
C SER A 175 5.80 11.96 0.85
N PHE A 176 4.55 12.23 1.23
CA PHE A 176 3.48 12.64 0.30
C PHE A 176 3.09 14.13 0.41
N ARG A 177 4.08 15.02 0.62
CA ARG A 177 3.83 16.44 0.88
C ARG A 177 3.16 17.15 -0.29
N ARG A 178 3.52 16.80 -1.54
CA ARG A 178 2.96 17.47 -2.72
C ARG A 178 1.51 17.06 -2.91
N ILE A 179 1.21 15.76 -2.81
CA ILE A 179 -0.16 15.23 -2.86
C ILE A 179 -1.02 15.91 -1.79
N ILE A 180 -0.55 16.00 -0.55
CA ILE A 180 -1.30 16.67 0.55
C ILE A 180 -1.58 18.14 0.22
N ALA A 181 -0.69 18.81 -0.51
CA ALA A 181 -0.86 20.21 -0.89
C ALA A 181 -1.77 20.42 -2.12
N GLN A 182 -2.21 19.35 -2.80
CA GLN A 182 -3.11 19.45 -3.95
C GLN A 182 -4.57 19.54 -3.48
N GLU A 183 -5.22 20.66 -3.77
CA GLU A 183 -6.66 20.85 -3.47
C GLU A 183 -7.57 19.90 -4.25
N ASN A 184 -7.11 19.46 -5.43
CA ASN A 184 -7.88 18.68 -6.38
C ASN A 184 -7.80 17.16 -6.17
N LEU A 185 -7.06 16.73 -5.16
CA LEU A 185 -6.73 15.33 -4.88
C LEU A 185 -7.01 15.02 -3.41
N VAL A 186 -7.96 14.11 -3.17
CA VAL A 186 -8.28 13.60 -1.84
C VAL A 186 -7.22 12.59 -1.44
N PHE A 187 -6.45 12.94 -0.39
CA PHE A 187 -5.46 12.05 0.20
C PHE A 187 -5.95 11.47 1.52
N LEU A 188 -6.12 10.15 1.56
CA LEU A 188 -6.50 9.43 2.78
C LEU A 188 -5.30 8.61 3.29
N LEU A 189 -4.77 8.98 4.46
CA LEU A 189 -3.74 8.20 5.16
C LEU A 189 -4.32 7.61 6.44
N VAL A 190 -4.40 6.28 6.50
CA VAL A 190 -4.86 5.55 7.67
C VAL A 190 -3.76 4.61 8.13
N VAL A 191 -3.35 4.73 9.39
CA VAL A 191 -2.44 3.79 10.05
C VAL A 191 -3.12 3.30 11.31
N LYS A 192 -3.34 1.99 11.41
CA LYS A 192 -4.07 1.34 12.48
C LYS A 192 -3.27 0.16 13.04
N VAL A 193 -3.39 -0.04 14.36
CA VAL A 193 -2.97 -1.26 15.04
C VAL A 193 -4.23 -1.90 15.61
N SER A 194 -4.68 -2.96 14.94
CA SER A 194 -6.01 -3.58 15.14
C SER A 194 -6.05 -4.51 16.34
N ARG A 195 -4.94 -5.17 16.66
CA ARG A 195 -4.83 -6.12 17.77
C ARG A 195 -3.41 -6.14 18.30
N ILE A 196 -3.29 -6.25 19.62
CA ILE A 196 -2.04 -6.48 20.36
C ILE A 196 -2.25 -7.69 21.26
N VAL A 197 -1.71 -8.84 20.86
CA VAL A 197 -1.70 -10.05 21.69
C VAL A 197 -0.38 -10.08 22.45
N ALA A 198 -0.43 -10.13 23.78
CA ALA A 198 0.77 -10.43 24.56
C ALA A 198 1.03 -11.94 24.43
N SER A 199 2.25 -12.36 24.07
CA SER A 199 2.59 -13.78 24.14
C SER A 199 2.75 -14.14 25.63
N GLU A 200 1.63 -14.47 26.27
CA GLU A 200 1.67 -15.07 27.60
C GLU A 200 2.43 -16.39 27.46
N SER A 201 3.64 -16.45 28.03
CA SER A 201 4.18 -17.73 28.45
C SER A 201 3.17 -18.29 29.46
N SER A 202 2.26 -19.15 28.98
CA SER A 202 1.28 -19.92 29.74
C SER A 202 1.21 -19.54 31.22
N ASP A 203 0.37 -18.57 31.57
CA ASP A 203 -0.41 -18.49 32.81
C ASP A 203 -1.14 -17.12 32.87
N ASP A 204 -2.48 -17.21 33.00
CA ASP A 204 -3.47 -16.16 33.30
C ASP A 204 -3.96 -15.18 32.21
N TYR A 205 -5.08 -15.59 31.59
CA TYR A 205 -5.99 -14.78 30.79
C TYR A 205 -6.51 -13.53 31.52
N SER A 206 -6.30 -12.35 30.93
CA SER A 206 -7.30 -11.26 31.03
C SER A 206 -7.40 -10.45 29.74
N VAL A 207 -8.55 -10.60 29.06
CA VAL A 207 -8.89 -9.87 27.83
C VAL A 207 -9.50 -8.52 28.22
N TYR A 208 -8.83 -7.43 27.85
CA TYR A 208 -9.41 -6.09 27.83
C TYR A 208 -9.40 -5.55 26.39
N SER A 209 -10.58 -5.16 25.91
CA SER A 209 -10.81 -4.54 24.61
C SER A 209 -10.86 -3.02 24.80
N ASP A 210 -9.99 -2.28 24.12
CA ASP A 210 -10.10 -0.81 24.03
C ASP A 210 -10.17 -0.42 22.55
N GLY A 211 -11.37 -0.03 22.14
CA GLY A 211 -11.71 0.40 20.79
C GLY A 211 -11.33 1.87 20.60
N GLY A 212 -10.33 2.10 19.75
CA GLY A 212 -9.92 3.44 19.36
C GLY A 212 -9.69 3.52 17.86
N ASP A 213 -10.78 3.66 17.10
CA ASP A 213 -10.75 4.07 15.69
C ASP A 213 -10.97 5.58 15.62
N CYS A 214 -10.00 6.33 15.08
CA CYS A 214 -10.19 7.74 14.71
C CYS A 214 -9.98 7.86 13.20
N VAL A 215 -11.08 8.08 12.48
CA VAL A 215 -11.11 8.49 11.07
C VAL A 215 -10.97 10.01 11.03
N TYR A 216 -10.10 10.53 10.17
CA TYR A 216 -10.04 11.96 9.86
C TYR A 216 -10.28 12.10 8.36
N SER A 217 -11.43 12.66 7.99
CA SER A 217 -11.62 13.34 6.70
C SER A 217 -11.21 14.79 6.90
N SER A 218 -10.31 15.31 6.08
CA SER A 218 -10.15 16.76 5.96
C SER A 218 -11.23 17.26 5.00
N GLU A 219 -12.35 17.71 5.55
CA GLU A 219 -13.13 18.76 4.91
C GLU A 219 -12.44 20.07 5.27
N LEU A 220 -12.02 20.80 4.24
CA LEU A 220 -11.49 22.15 4.35
C LEU A 220 -12.68 23.06 4.71
N ASP A 221 -12.64 23.65 5.90
CA ASP A 221 -13.43 24.83 6.23
C ASP A 221 -12.49 26.06 6.16
N ASP A 222 -13.02 27.12 5.52
CA ASP A 222 -12.40 28.39 5.13
C ASP A 222 -11.57 29.14 6.20
#